data_AF-A0A399Y6V6-F1
#
_entry.id   AF-A0A399Y6V6-F1
#
_cell.length_a   1.000
_cell.length_b   1.000
_cell.length_c   1.000
_cell.angle_alpha   90.00
_cell.angle_beta   90.00
_cell.angle_gamma   90.00
#
_symmetry.space_group_name_H-M   'P 1'
#
loop_
_entity.id
_entity.type
_entity.pdbx_description
1 polymer ?
#
loop_
_entity_poly.entity_id
_entity_poly.type
_entity_poly.pdbx_seq_one_letter_code
_entity_poly.pdbx_strand_id
1 'polypeptide(L)'
;MYQMTLRLPDELATELKEAAAANGKSLNQWATAVLEAAIDPDLAGSEAEQIRARLAKAGLLAQPSTRMKRPAPEVTQRARKKAGVGTSLSSIVVEDRR
;
A
#
# COMPACT_ATOMS: atom_id res chain seq x y z
N MET A 1 -31.46 5.23 4.10
CA MET A 1 -31.21 4.37 2.92
C MET A 1 -32.01 4.95 1.77
N TYR A 2 -31.35 5.31 0.67
CA TYR A 2 -31.98 5.92 -0.50
C TYR A 2 -31.83 4.94 -1.68
N GLN A 3 -32.91 4.71 -2.42
CA GLN A 3 -32.91 3.81 -3.57
C GLN A 3 -32.97 4.65 -4.85
N MET A 4 -32.03 4.40 -5.76
CA MET A 4 -31.97 5.03 -7.07
C MET A 4 -32.05 3.97 -8.16
N THR A 5 -32.88 4.21 -9.17
CA THR A 5 -32.96 3.38 -10.37
C THR A 5 -32.39 4.16 -11.53
N LEU A 6 -31.37 3.60 -12.20
CA LEU A 6 -30.73 4.19 -13.37
C LEU A 6 -31.09 3.40 -14.62
N ARG A 7 -31.36 4.11 -15.72
CA ARG A 7 -31.43 3.52 -17.05
C ARG A 7 -30.13 3.85 -17.78
N LEU A 8 -29.47 2.82 -18.27
CA LEU A 8 -28.16 2.88 -18.91
C LEU A 8 -28.26 2.16 -20.26
N PRO A 9 -27.45 2.52 -21.26
CA PRO A 9 -27.27 1.70 -22.44
C PRO A 9 -26.76 0.30 -22.07
N ASP A 10 -27.19 -0.73 -22.80
CA ASP A 10 -26.86 -2.13 -22.50
C ASP A 10 -25.35 -2.40 -22.52
N GLU A 11 -24.63 -1.74 -23.42
CA GLU A 11 -23.17 -1.79 -23.52
C GLU A 11 -22.52 -1.31 -22.21
N LEU A 12 -22.94 -0.15 -21.72
CA LEU A 12 -22.43 0.42 -20.46
C LEU A 12 -22.79 -0.45 -19.25
N ALA A 13 -23.98 -1.04 -19.25
CA ALA A 13 -24.39 -1.96 -18.19
C ALA A 13 -23.53 -3.24 -18.17
N THR A 14 -23.06 -3.68 -19.34
CA THR A 14 -22.17 -4.83 -19.48
C THR A 14 -20.77 -4.49 -19.00
N GLU A 15 -20.19 -3.38 -19.46
CA GLU A 15 -18.88 -2.89 -19.01
C GLU A 15 -18.85 -2.68 -17.48
N LEU A 16 -19.91 -2.14 -16.91
CA LEU A 16 -20.02 -1.92 -15.46
C LEU A 16 -20.02 -3.24 -14.67
N LYS A 17 -20.68 -4.28 -15.19
CA LYS A 17 -20.67 -5.63 -14.59
C LYS A 17 -19.29 -6.26 -14.67
N GLU A 18 -18.61 -6.15 -15.82
CA GLU A 18 -17.25 -6.67 -16.00
C GLU A 18 -16.27 -5.99 -15.05
N ALA A 19 -16.33 -4.65 -14.95
CA ALA A 19 -15.50 -3.89 -14.02
C ALA A 19 -15.74 -4.28 -12.55
N ALA A 20 -17.00 -4.50 -12.17
CA ALA A 20 -17.35 -4.97 -10.82
C ALA A 20 -16.76 -6.36 -10.54
N ALA A 21 -16.90 -7.29 -11.49
CA ALA A 21 -16.36 -8.65 -11.39
C ALA A 21 -14.83 -8.66 -11.30
N ALA A 22 -14.14 -7.86 -12.12
CA ALA A 22 -12.69 -7.72 -12.10
C ALA A 22 -12.15 -7.22 -10.74
N ASN A 23 -12.96 -6.44 -10.02
CA ASN A 23 -12.64 -5.92 -8.69
C ASN A 23 -13.20 -6.78 -7.54
N GLY A 24 -13.80 -7.94 -7.84
CA GLY A 24 -14.40 -8.83 -6.84
C GLY A 24 -15.56 -8.21 -6.06
N LYS A 25 -16.25 -7.22 -6.64
CA LYS A 25 -17.35 -6.49 -6.01
C LYS A 25 -18.69 -6.83 -6.67
N SER A 26 -19.77 -6.76 -5.90
CA SER A 26 -21.11 -6.75 -6.49
C SER A 26 -21.34 -5.48 -7.31
N LEU A 27 -22.26 -5.53 -8.28
CA LEU A 27 -22.58 -4.38 -9.13
C LEU A 27 -22.97 -3.14 -8.31
N ASN A 28 -23.79 -3.33 -7.27
CA ASN A 28 -24.19 -2.24 -6.39
C ASN A 28 -23.00 -1.67 -5.61
N GLN A 29 -22.12 -2.52 -5.06
CA GLN A 29 -20.92 -2.03 -4.35
C GLN A 29 -19.98 -1.26 -5.26
N TRP A 30 -19.81 -1.73 -6.50
CA TRP A 30 -19.00 -1.03 -7.49
C TRP A 30 -19.62 0.31 -7.89
N ALA A 31 -20.91 0.33 -8.21
CA ALA A 31 -21.63 1.56 -8.55
C ALA A 31 -21.60 2.58 -7.41
N THR A 32 -21.80 2.14 -6.16
CA THR A 32 -21.68 3.00 -4.98
C THR A 32 -20.27 3.58 -4.86
N ALA A 33 -19.22 2.76 -5.01
CA ALA A 33 -17.84 3.24 -4.92
C ALA A 33 -17.50 4.28 -6.01
N VAL A 34 -18.00 4.09 -7.23
CA VAL A 34 -17.83 5.05 -8.33
C VAL A 34 -18.58 6.36 -8.04
N LEU A 35 -19.81 6.29 -7.52
CA LEU A 35 -20.59 7.47 -7.16
C LEU A 35 -19.97 8.23 -5.97
N GLU A 36 -19.45 7.51 -4.97
CA GLU A 36 -18.71 8.10 -3.85
C GLU A 36 -17.44 8.82 -4.33
N ALA A 37 -16.67 8.18 -5.21
CA ALA A 37 -15.49 8.77 -5.84
C ALA A 37 -15.81 10.03 -6.67
N ALA A 38 -16.99 10.09 -7.30
CA ALA A 38 -17.43 11.26 -8.05
C ALA A 38 -17.81 12.45 -7.15
N ILE A 39 -18.19 12.19 -5.90
CA ILE A 39 -18.56 13.22 -4.90
C ILE A 39 -17.33 13.65 -4.09
N ASP A 40 -16.47 12.70 -3.71
CA ASP A 40 -15.23 12.93 -2.99
C ASP A 40 -14.11 12.14 -3.68
N PRO A 41 -13.23 12.81 -4.45
CA PRO A 41 -12.11 12.16 -5.15
C PRO A 41 -11.16 11.40 -4.21
N ASP A 42 -11.15 11.71 -2.92
CA ASP A 42 -10.34 10.99 -1.92
C ASP A 42 -10.92 9.60 -1.54
N LEU A 43 -12.16 9.31 -1.99
CA LEU A 43 -12.79 7.99 -1.91
C LEU A 43 -12.55 7.15 -3.18
N ALA A 44 -11.92 7.70 -4.21
CA ALA A 44 -11.53 6.97 -5.41
C ALA A 44 -10.33 6.05 -5.12
N GLY A 45 -10.42 4.78 -5.51
CA GLY A 45 -9.30 3.83 -5.46
C GLY A 45 -9.53 2.62 -4.55
N SER A 46 -8.50 1.79 -4.44
CA SER A 46 -8.45 0.64 -3.53
C SER A 46 -8.55 1.11 -2.06
N GLU A 47 -9.00 0.23 -1.17
CA GLU A 47 -9.04 0.51 0.28
C GLU A 47 -7.67 0.98 0.79
N ALA A 48 -6.59 0.40 0.25
CA ALA A 48 -5.22 0.82 0.57
C ALA A 48 -4.90 2.25 0.13
N GLU A 49 -5.42 2.71 -1.02
CA GLU A 49 -5.25 4.09 -1.50
C GLU A 49 -6.06 5.07 -0.66
N GLN A 50 -7.29 4.72 -0.31
CA GLN A 50 -8.14 5.54 0.57
C GLN A 50 -7.53 5.69 1.97
N ILE A 51 -7.03 4.60 2.56
CA ILE A 51 -6.32 4.64 3.85
C ILE A 51 -5.08 5.52 3.73
N ARG A 52 -4.31 5.39 2.65
CA ARG A 52 -3.11 6.20 2.42
C ARG A 52 -3.47 7.70 2.29
N ALA A 53 -4.52 8.04 1.57
CA ALA A 53 -5.01 9.42 1.43
C ALA A 53 -5.46 10.02 2.78
N ARG A 54 -6.20 9.25 3.60
CA ARG A 54 -6.60 9.65 4.95
C ARG A 54 -5.39 9.89 5.87
N LEU A 55 -4.41 8.98 5.85
CA LEU A 55 -3.17 9.13 6.61
C LEU A 55 -2.35 10.33 6.12
N ALA A 56 -2.37 10.63 4.82
CA ALA A 56 -1.72 11.81 4.25
C ALA A 56 -2.35 13.10 4.79
N LYS A 57 -3.69 13.22 4.76
CA LYS A 57 -4.43 14.37 5.31
C LYS A 57 -4.17 14.57 6.81
N ALA A 58 -4.04 13.48 7.56
CA ALA A 58 -3.73 13.53 8.98
C ALA A 58 -2.25 13.84 9.31
N GLY A 59 -1.39 14.00 8.31
CA GLY A 59 0.05 14.21 8.51
C GLY A 59 0.78 13.00 9.09
N LEU A 60 0.17 11.81 9.02
CA LEU A 60 0.69 10.57 9.60
C LEU A 60 1.57 9.77 8.63
N LEU A 61 1.66 10.19 7.36
CA LEU A 61 2.59 9.59 6.42
C LEU A 61 3.99 10.18 6.60
N ALA A 62 4.97 9.30 6.81
CA ALA A 62 6.36 9.65 6.64
C ALA A 62 6.60 9.99 5.15
N GLN A 63 7.06 11.21 4.88
CA GLN A 63 7.57 11.50 3.54
C GLN A 63 8.81 10.64 3.31
N PRO A 64 8.92 9.94 2.17
CA PRO A 64 10.15 9.24 1.85
C PRO A 64 11.27 10.29 1.77
N SER A 65 12.15 10.28 2.77
CA SER A 65 13.36 11.09 2.75
C SER A 65 14.14 10.79 1.48
N THR A 66 14.75 11.82 0.89
CA THR A 66 15.57 11.82 -0.32
C THR A 66 16.14 10.44 -0.63
N ARG A 67 15.86 9.92 -1.83
CA ARG A 67 16.28 8.60 -2.31
C ARG A 67 17.75 8.35 -1.99
N MET A 68 18.02 7.68 -0.87
CA MET A 68 19.39 7.42 -0.45
C MET A 68 20.01 6.47 -1.46
N LYS A 69 21.16 6.86 -2.02
CA LYS A 69 21.93 5.95 -2.88
C LYS A 69 22.36 4.77 -2.02
N ARG A 70 21.98 3.57 -2.46
CA ARG A 70 22.48 2.33 -1.87
C ARG A 70 24.02 2.37 -1.89
N PRO A 71 24.70 2.12 -0.75
CA PRO A 71 26.15 2.07 -0.73
C PRO A 71 26.66 1.04 -1.75
N ALA A 72 27.79 1.36 -2.39
CA ALA A 72 28.43 0.42 -3.30
C ALA A 72 28.73 -0.90 -2.55
N PRO A 73 28.62 -2.07 -3.24
CA PRO A 73 28.85 -3.37 -2.61
C PRO A 73 30.21 -3.45 -1.89
N GLU A 74 31.23 -2.82 -2.46
CA GLU A 74 32.59 -2.77 -1.95
C GLU A 74 32.71 -2.03 -0.60
N VAL A 75 31.95 -0.96 -0.43
CA VAL A 75 31.90 -0.19 0.82
C VAL A 75 31.26 -1.03 1.91
N THR A 76 30.17 -1.72 1.56
CA THR A 76 29.47 -2.63 2.48
C THR A 76 30.36 -3.81 2.87
N GLN A 77 31.10 -4.39 1.92
CA GLN A 77 32.01 -5.51 2.17
C GLN A 77 33.20 -5.12 3.05
N ARG A 78 33.80 -3.95 2.82
CA ARG A 78 34.86 -3.40 3.68
C ARG A 78 34.36 -3.15 5.11
N ALA A 79 33.18 -2.55 5.26
CA ALA A 79 32.56 -2.34 6.56
C ALA A 79 32.29 -3.67 7.30
N ARG A 80 31.76 -4.68 6.59
CA ARG A 80 31.57 -6.04 7.15
C ARG A 80 32.88 -6.67 7.62
N LYS A 81 33.94 -6.61 6.80
CA LYS A 81 35.25 -7.16 7.18
C LYS A 81 35.81 -6.48 8.43
N LYS A 82 35.66 -5.16 8.55
CA LYS A 82 36.12 -4.39 9.72
C LYS A 82 35.29 -4.69 10.98
N ALA A 83 33.96 -4.79 10.84
CA ALA A 83 33.05 -5.06 11.95
C ALA A 83 33.08 -6.52 12.41
N GLY A 84 33.48 -7.45 11.55
CA GLY A 84 33.62 -8.87 11.86
C GLY A 84 34.92 -9.22 12.61
N VAL A 85 35.71 -8.23 13.05
CA VAL A 85 36.91 -8.45 13.84
C VAL A 85 36.54 -8.29 15.33
N GLY A 86 36.48 -9.40 16.05
CA GLY A 86 36.17 -9.43 17.47
C GLY A 86 35.57 -10.77 17.90
N THR A 87 35.30 -10.90 19.20
CA THR A 87 34.59 -12.07 19.73
C THR A 87 33.18 -12.11 19.14
N SER A 88 32.81 -13.24 18.54
CA SER A 88 31.47 -13.40 18.00
C SER A 88 30.43 -13.25 19.12
N LEU A 89 29.33 -12.56 18.83
CA LEU A 89 28.19 -12.47 19.73
C LEU A 89 27.71 -13.86 20.17
N SER A 90 27.80 -14.85 19.27
CA SER A 90 27.46 -16.24 19.60
C SER A 90 28.36 -16.82 20.70
N SER A 91 29.65 -16.47 20.72
CA SER A 91 30.59 -16.93 21.74
C SER A 91 30.26 -16.30 23.09
N ILE A 92 29.95 -15.01 23.12
CA ILE A 92 29.53 -14.30 24.34
C ILE A 92 28.26 -14.90 24.92
N VAL A 93 27.26 -15.17 24.08
CA VAL A 93 25.97 -15.75 24.52
C VAL A 93 26.14 -17.19 25.03
N VAL A 94 27.06 -17.96 24.47
CA VAL A 94 27.35 -19.33 24.95
C VAL A 94 28.10 -19.30 26.28
N GLU A 95 29.02 -18.35 26.46
CA GLU A 95 29.79 -18.18 27.69
C GLU A 95 28.91 -17.73 28.86
N ASP A 96 27.94 -16.84 28.63
CA ASP A 96 26.98 -16.35 29.64
C ASP A 96 25.90 -17.37 30.05
N ARG A 97 25.64 -18.39 29.21
CA ARG A 97 24.67 -19.47 29.49
C ARG A 97 25.26 -20.68 30.23
N ARG A 98 26.57 -20.67 30.52
CA ARG A 98 27.24 -21.72 31.29
C ARG A 98 27.36 -21.34 32.76
#